data_AF-A0A9E5ZRX3-F1
#
_entry.id   AF-A0A9E5ZRX3-F1
#
_cell.length_a   1.000
_cell.length_b   1.000
_cell.length_c   1.000
_cell.angle_alpha   90.00
_cell.angle_beta   90.00
_cell.angle_gamma   90.00
#
_symmetry.space_group_name_H-M   'P 1'
#
loop_
_entity.id
_entity.type
_entity.pdbx_description
1 polymer ?
#
loop_
_entity_poly.entity_id
_entity_poly.type
_entity_poly.pdbx_seq_one_letter_code
_entity_poly.pdbx_strand_id
1 'polypeptide(L)'
;MNFKTFIFILFIIAASSATAQNQVEAEDKNNLYWRPNVEIDYSHFQSESNADCIKYNEKYGLKMSANIQLLGIVDIPKSHLSRKIKKRTGNDKLYLAPIFCKNCSCILSEDSTELVVYQLLFDVAEMCARGLRKELIETQQEMNINNVNAMFYTTIKNRWDETMRGTWASIYHDVLIQKKDSAYIEWRTLVDEMLEKNKDFATQPYEIERLILSDPVEEGYVQAKTIMGDMKNNEEN
;
A
#
# COMPACT_ATOMS: atom_id res chain seq x y z
N MET A 1 45.16 -32.58 -1.28
CA MET A 1 43.98 -32.00 -1.97
C MET A 1 44.51 -31.25 -3.19
N ASN A 2 44.16 -31.67 -4.41
CA ASN A 2 44.79 -31.14 -5.62
C ASN A 2 44.42 -29.66 -5.85
N PHE A 3 45.36 -28.85 -6.35
CA PHE A 3 45.17 -27.42 -6.63
C PHE A 3 43.94 -27.15 -7.52
N LYS A 4 43.61 -28.11 -8.40
CA LYS A 4 42.40 -28.08 -9.24
C LYS A 4 41.09 -28.21 -8.45
N THR A 5 41.09 -28.93 -7.33
CA THR A 5 39.92 -29.08 -6.44
C THR A 5 39.65 -27.80 -5.65
N PHE A 6 40.69 -27.04 -5.31
CA PHE A 6 40.57 -25.76 -4.58
C PHE A 6 39.95 -24.66 -5.47
N ILE A 7 40.34 -24.60 -6.75
CA ILE A 7 39.80 -23.63 -7.72
C ILE A 7 38.33 -23.89 -8.02
N PHE A 8 37.90 -25.16 -8.06
CA PHE A 8 36.50 -25.52 -8.34
C PHE A 8 35.56 -25.15 -7.19
N ILE A 9 36.02 -25.26 -5.93
CA ILE A 9 35.24 -24.86 -4.75
C ILE A 9 35.12 -23.32 -4.66
N LEU A 10 36.16 -22.58 -5.03
CA LEU A 10 36.13 -21.11 -5.10
C LEU A 10 35.15 -20.58 -6.16
N PHE A 11 34.99 -21.28 -7.29
CA PHE A 11 34.01 -20.90 -8.32
C PHE A 11 32.56 -21.17 -7.90
N ILE A 12 32.31 -22.21 -7.10
CA ILE A 12 30.96 -22.49 -6.57
C ILE A 12 30.56 -21.45 -5.52
N ILE A 13 31.50 -20.99 -4.69
CA ILE A 13 31.22 -19.96 -3.67
C ILE A 13 31.04 -18.57 -4.30
N ALA A 14 31.76 -18.27 -5.40
CA ALA A 14 31.59 -17.02 -6.15
C ALA A 14 30.28 -16.96 -6.97
N ALA A 15 29.65 -18.11 -7.26
CA ALA A 15 28.34 -18.17 -7.93
C ALA A 15 27.16 -18.03 -6.96
N SER A 16 27.39 -18.11 -5.64
CA SER A 16 26.36 -17.93 -4.60
C SER A 16 26.28 -16.49 -4.04
N SER A 17 27.06 -15.56 -4.56
CA SER A 17 27.08 -14.17 -4.10
C SER A 17 26.82 -13.20 -5.25
N ALA A 18 25.55 -13.09 -5.67
CA ALA A 18 24.92 -11.85 -6.18
C ALA A 18 23.53 -12.12 -6.79
N THR A 19 22.59 -12.61 -5.99
CA THR A 19 21.28 -11.95 -5.98
C THR A 19 21.27 -11.04 -4.78
N ALA A 20 22.08 -9.97 -4.84
CA ALA A 20 21.60 -8.72 -4.26
C ALA A 20 20.36 -8.40 -5.09
N GLN A 21 19.20 -8.96 -4.70
CA GLN A 21 17.93 -8.34 -5.03
C GLN A 21 18.15 -6.89 -4.60
N ASN A 22 18.19 -5.97 -5.55
CA ASN A 22 18.13 -4.54 -5.26
C ASN A 22 17.08 -4.42 -4.16
N GLN A 23 17.50 -4.09 -2.94
CA GLN A 23 16.55 -3.81 -1.88
C GLN A 23 15.82 -2.59 -2.41
N VAL A 24 14.66 -2.81 -3.02
CA VAL A 24 13.80 -1.71 -3.46
C VAL A 24 13.66 -0.83 -2.24
N GLU A 25 13.92 0.47 -2.34
CA GLU A 25 13.82 1.32 -1.16
C GLU A 25 12.38 1.22 -0.62
N ALA A 26 12.24 1.00 0.70
CA ALA A 26 10.92 0.93 1.34
C ALA A 26 10.34 2.33 1.59
N GLU A 27 11.04 3.36 1.15
CA GLU A 27 10.85 4.73 1.56
C GLU A 27 11.39 5.64 0.46
N ASP A 28 10.63 6.67 0.10
CA ASP A 28 11.12 7.79 -0.71
C ASP A 28 11.16 9.07 0.13
N LYS A 29 11.47 10.22 -0.46
CA LYS A 29 11.51 11.50 0.28
C LYS A 29 10.22 11.81 1.05
N ASN A 30 9.06 11.50 0.49
CA ASN A 30 7.75 11.90 0.98
C ASN A 30 6.99 10.77 1.68
N ASN A 31 7.27 9.50 1.35
CA ASN A 31 6.45 8.36 1.74
C ASN A 31 7.29 7.24 2.33
N LEU A 32 6.77 6.61 3.38
CA LEU A 32 7.17 5.27 3.79
C LEU A 32 6.16 4.27 3.22
N TYR A 33 6.63 3.25 2.51
CA TYR A 33 5.81 2.22 1.87
C TYR A 33 5.69 1.00 2.76
N TRP A 34 4.49 0.43 2.84
CA TRP A 34 4.28 -0.75 3.67
C TRP A 34 5.06 -1.95 3.12
N ARG A 35 5.73 -2.68 4.02
CA ARG A 35 6.34 -3.99 3.79
C ARG A 35 6.36 -4.78 5.08
N PRO A 36 6.57 -6.11 5.01
CA PRO A 36 6.87 -6.90 6.20
C PRO A 36 8.03 -6.29 6.98
N ASN A 37 7.83 -6.10 8.28
CA ASN A 37 8.82 -5.59 9.24
C ASN A 37 9.27 -4.13 9.04
N VAL A 38 8.56 -3.34 8.23
CA VAL A 38 8.75 -1.88 8.21
C VAL A 38 8.02 -1.26 9.40
N GLU A 39 8.76 -0.48 10.19
CA GLU A 39 8.26 0.18 11.38
C GLU A 39 8.12 1.69 11.15
N ILE A 40 7.03 2.26 11.65
CA ILE A 40 6.87 3.72 11.74
C ILE A 40 7.66 4.21 12.96
N ASP A 41 8.64 5.07 12.71
CA ASP A 41 9.29 5.90 13.72
C ASP A 41 8.77 7.36 13.77
N TYR A 42 9.19 8.10 14.79
CA TYR A 42 8.85 9.52 14.97
C TYR A 42 9.43 10.43 13.87
N SER A 43 10.55 10.06 13.25
CA SER A 43 11.21 10.85 12.20
C SER A 43 10.42 10.87 10.88
N HIS A 44 9.49 9.93 10.71
CA HIS A 44 8.53 9.96 9.61
C HIS A 44 7.50 11.08 9.73
N PHE A 45 7.25 11.66 10.91
CA PHE A 45 6.29 12.76 11.08
C PHE A 45 6.94 14.11 10.72
N GLN A 46 6.90 14.45 9.44
CA GLN A 46 7.65 15.58 8.87
C GLN A 46 6.78 16.79 8.51
N SER A 47 5.46 16.71 8.68
CA SER A 47 4.61 17.88 8.53
C SER A 47 4.90 18.89 9.64
N GLU A 48 4.93 20.17 9.30
CA GLU A 48 4.93 21.22 10.33
C GLU A 48 3.67 21.09 11.19
N SER A 49 3.84 21.21 12.51
CA SER A 49 2.75 21.23 13.49
C SER A 49 2.06 22.60 13.46
N ASN A 50 1.33 22.84 12.37
CA ASN A 50 0.59 24.08 12.13
C ASN A 50 -0.69 24.16 12.98
N ALA A 51 -1.42 25.28 12.86
CA ALA A 51 -2.64 25.52 13.64
C ALA A 51 -3.71 24.42 13.48
N ASP A 52 -3.81 23.80 12.30
CA ASP A 52 -4.76 22.71 12.07
C ASP A 52 -4.30 21.42 12.76
N CYS A 53 -3.01 21.06 12.64
CA CYS A 53 -2.45 19.92 13.36
C CYS A 53 -2.70 20.05 14.88
N ILE A 54 -2.37 21.19 15.48
CA ILE A 54 -2.59 21.44 16.90
C ILE A 54 -4.07 21.33 17.25
N LYS A 55 -4.93 22.04 16.52
CA LYS A 55 -6.37 22.08 16.78
C LYS A 55 -7.03 20.69 16.76
N TYR A 56 -6.71 19.85 15.78
CA TYR A 56 -7.30 18.52 15.69
C TYR A 56 -6.76 17.58 16.76
N ASN A 57 -5.45 17.56 16.99
CA ASN A 57 -4.84 16.69 18.01
C ASN A 57 -5.33 17.05 19.42
N GLU A 58 -5.34 18.34 19.78
CA GLU A 58 -5.83 18.79 21.08
C GLU A 58 -7.31 18.47 21.30
N LYS A 59 -8.15 18.62 20.26
CA LYS A 59 -9.58 18.31 20.34
C LYS A 59 -9.86 16.85 20.73
N TYR A 60 -9.03 15.92 20.27
CA TYR A 60 -9.18 14.49 20.52
C TYR A 60 -8.22 13.94 21.58
N GLY A 61 -7.40 14.81 22.19
CA GLY A 61 -6.41 14.42 23.19
C GLY A 61 -5.24 13.60 22.63
N LEU A 62 -4.99 13.69 21.33
CA LEU A 62 -3.92 12.99 20.62
C LEU A 62 -2.62 13.80 20.65
N LYS A 63 -1.49 13.12 20.53
CA LYS A 63 -0.14 13.70 20.48
C LYS A 63 0.44 13.69 19.09
N MET A 64 -0.03 12.81 18.22
CA MET A 64 0.46 12.66 16.86
C MET A 64 -0.72 12.41 15.91
N SER A 65 -0.50 12.69 14.62
CA SER A 65 -1.47 12.41 13.57
C SER A 65 -0.76 11.88 12.33
N ALA A 66 -0.92 10.59 12.05
CA ALA A 66 -0.43 9.99 10.82
C ALA A 66 -1.43 10.14 9.68
N ASN A 67 -0.90 10.36 8.48
CA ASN A 67 -1.64 10.30 7.24
C ASN A 67 -1.21 9.05 6.48
N ILE A 68 -2.04 8.00 6.57
CA ILE A 68 -1.84 6.73 5.88
C ILE A 68 -2.84 6.68 4.71
N GLN A 69 -2.41 6.19 3.55
CA GLN A 69 -3.23 6.13 2.35
C GLN A 69 -2.98 4.86 1.54
N LEU A 70 -3.94 4.50 0.70
CA LEU A 70 -3.72 3.55 -0.39
C LEU A 70 -3.32 4.32 -1.65
N LEU A 71 -2.05 4.21 -2.04
CA LEU A 71 -1.54 4.78 -3.28
C LEU A 71 -1.55 3.71 -4.37
N GLY A 72 -2.16 4.00 -5.52
CA GLY A 72 -2.12 3.09 -6.64
C GLY A 72 -2.11 3.75 -8.00
N ILE A 73 -1.45 3.08 -8.94
CA ILE A 73 -1.25 3.46 -10.33
C ILE A 73 -1.74 2.31 -11.21
N VAL A 74 -2.45 2.64 -12.30
CA VAL A 74 -2.84 1.67 -13.32
C VAL A 74 -2.03 1.92 -14.59
N ASP A 75 -1.33 0.90 -15.06
CA ASP A 75 -0.71 0.90 -16.38
C ASP A 75 -1.57 0.07 -17.35
N ILE A 76 -1.76 0.58 -18.56
CA ILE A 76 -2.50 -0.09 -19.64
C ILE A 76 -1.55 -0.46 -20.78
N PRO A 77 -1.80 -1.57 -21.51
CA PRO A 77 -1.07 -1.85 -22.74
C PRO A 77 -1.22 -0.70 -23.74
N LYS A 78 -0.15 -0.33 -24.46
CA LYS A 78 -0.18 0.71 -25.52
C LYS A 78 -1.26 0.44 -26.57
N SER A 79 -1.62 -0.82 -26.78
CA SER A 79 -2.71 -1.24 -27.68
C SER A 79 -4.08 -0.70 -27.27
N HIS A 80 -4.31 -0.45 -25.97
CA HIS A 80 -5.54 0.13 -25.41
C HIS A 80 -5.74 1.58 -25.83
N LEU A 81 -4.67 2.30 -26.19
CA LEU A 81 -4.74 3.64 -26.78
C LEU A 81 -5.37 3.64 -28.19
N SER A 82 -5.52 2.47 -28.82
CA SER A 82 -6.17 2.37 -30.11
C SER A 82 -7.66 2.72 -29.99
N ARG A 83 -8.14 3.55 -30.93
CA ARG A 83 -9.58 3.80 -31.13
C ARG A 83 -10.33 2.54 -31.60
N LYS A 84 -9.63 1.56 -32.17
CA LYS A 84 -10.24 0.31 -32.65
C LYS A 84 -10.24 -0.72 -31.53
N ILE A 85 -11.40 -0.98 -30.93
CA ILE A 85 -11.57 -1.91 -29.79
C ILE A 85 -10.94 -3.28 -30.09
N LYS A 86 -11.13 -3.82 -31.30
CA LYS A 86 -10.54 -5.10 -31.72
C LYS A 86 -9.01 -5.19 -31.71
N LYS A 87 -8.30 -4.05 -31.56
CA LYS A 87 -6.84 -4.00 -31.45
C LYS A 87 -6.37 -3.92 -30.00
N ARG A 88 -7.27 -3.78 -29.02
CA ARG A 88 -6.94 -3.69 -27.61
C ARG A 88 -6.70 -5.10 -27.07
N THR A 89 -5.45 -5.39 -26.74
CA THR A 89 -4.99 -6.72 -26.32
C THR A 89 -4.13 -6.60 -25.07
N GLY A 90 -4.09 -7.66 -24.25
CA GLY A 90 -3.38 -7.67 -22.97
C GLY A 90 -4.21 -7.06 -21.85
N ASN A 91 -3.87 -7.46 -20.62
CA ASN A 91 -4.53 -6.99 -19.40
C ASN A 91 -3.87 -5.70 -18.93
N ASP A 92 -4.65 -4.80 -18.33
CA ASP A 92 -4.08 -3.73 -17.54
C ASP A 92 -3.48 -4.25 -16.21
N LYS A 93 -2.64 -3.42 -15.60
CA LYS A 93 -1.91 -3.74 -14.38
C LYS A 93 -2.12 -2.67 -13.33
N LEU A 94 -2.51 -3.11 -12.14
CA LEU A 94 -2.52 -2.27 -10.95
C LEU A 94 -1.19 -2.45 -10.19
N TYR A 95 -0.65 -1.34 -9.72
CA TYR A 95 0.38 -1.28 -8.70
C TYR A 95 -0.21 -0.52 -7.54
N LEU A 96 -0.28 -1.15 -6.37
CA LEU A 96 -0.90 -0.61 -5.18
C LEU A 96 0.06 -0.79 -4.02
N ALA A 97 0.09 0.16 -3.09
CA ALA A 97 0.71 -0.02 -1.79
C ALA A 97 0.08 0.92 -0.76
N PRO A 98 -0.02 0.49 0.50
CA PRO A 98 -0.18 1.44 1.58
C PRO A 98 1.06 2.33 1.71
N ILE A 99 0.83 3.61 1.92
CA ILE A 99 1.86 4.61 2.19
C ILE A 99 1.56 5.35 3.48
N PHE A 100 2.60 5.71 4.21
CA PHE A 100 2.59 6.72 5.25
C PHE A 100 3.17 8.00 4.66
N CYS A 101 2.35 9.05 4.52
CA CYS A 101 2.77 10.34 3.98
C CYS A 101 3.47 11.16 5.06
N LYS A 102 4.79 11.27 4.96
CA LYS A 102 5.64 11.90 5.99
C LYS A 102 5.35 13.38 6.17
N ASN A 103 5.30 14.11 5.06
CA ASN A 103 5.03 15.55 5.04
C ASN A 103 3.54 15.88 5.25
N CYS A 104 2.67 14.88 5.35
CA CYS A 104 1.26 15.04 5.74
C CYS A 104 1.01 14.63 7.21
N SER A 105 2.01 14.07 7.89
CA SER A 105 1.88 13.51 9.24
C SER A 105 2.60 14.41 10.24
N CYS A 106 1.93 14.79 11.32
CA CYS A 106 2.44 15.77 12.28
C CYS A 106 2.54 15.19 13.70
N ILE A 107 3.42 15.78 14.50
CA ILE A 107 3.72 15.36 15.87
C ILE A 107 3.76 16.59 16.79
N LEU A 108 2.97 16.57 17.87
CA LEU A 108 3.01 17.58 18.93
C LEU A 108 4.00 17.19 20.03
N SER A 109 4.01 15.91 20.39
CA SER A 109 4.97 15.30 21.30
C SER A 109 5.06 13.80 21.02
N GLU A 110 6.20 13.18 21.31
CA GLU A 110 6.35 11.72 21.20
C GLU A 110 5.41 10.99 22.16
N ASP A 111 4.69 10.00 21.65
CA ASP A 111 3.87 9.08 22.44
C ASP A 111 4.01 7.66 21.87
N SER A 112 4.61 6.77 22.67
CA SER A 112 4.86 5.38 22.25
C SER A 112 3.58 4.58 22.05
N THR A 113 2.49 4.92 22.76
CA THR A 113 1.21 4.23 22.64
C THR A 113 0.55 4.59 21.32
N GLU A 114 0.55 5.88 20.96
CA GLU A 114 0.04 6.31 19.67
C GLU A 114 0.90 5.78 18.52
N LEU A 115 2.22 5.72 18.67
CA LEU A 115 3.13 5.16 17.65
C LEU A 115 2.79 3.70 17.31
N VAL A 116 2.58 2.84 18.32
CA VAL A 116 2.22 1.43 18.07
C VAL A 116 0.80 1.29 17.51
N VAL A 117 -0.11 2.22 17.81
CA VAL A 117 -1.42 2.28 17.16
C VAL A 117 -1.26 2.67 15.70
N TYR A 118 -0.43 3.64 15.35
CA TYR A 118 -0.18 4.00 13.96
C TYR A 118 0.43 2.87 13.14
N GLN A 119 1.30 2.06 13.74
CA GLN A 119 1.77 0.82 13.10
C GLN A 119 0.61 -0.13 12.78
N LEU A 120 -0.30 -0.34 13.74
CA LEU A 120 -1.50 -1.15 13.52
C LEU A 120 -2.40 -0.57 12.42
N LEU A 121 -2.59 0.75 12.38
CA LEU A 121 -3.38 1.40 11.31
C LEU A 121 -2.72 1.22 9.92
N PHE A 122 -1.38 1.18 9.87
CA PHE A 122 -0.65 0.95 8.63
C PHE A 122 -0.81 -0.49 8.13
N ASP A 123 -0.83 -1.45 9.06
CA ASP A 123 -1.15 -2.85 8.75
C ASP A 123 -2.62 -3.06 8.36
N VAL A 124 -3.55 -2.28 8.92
CA VAL A 124 -4.95 -2.23 8.45
C VAL A 124 -5.01 -1.73 7.00
N ALA A 125 -4.18 -0.76 6.63
CA ALA A 125 -4.13 -0.30 5.25
C ALA A 125 -3.64 -1.42 4.32
N GLU A 126 -2.62 -2.20 4.71
CA GLU A 126 -2.23 -3.40 3.96
C GLU A 126 -3.36 -4.44 3.88
N MET A 127 -4.06 -4.70 4.97
CA MET A 127 -5.22 -5.59 4.99
C MET A 127 -6.26 -5.15 3.95
N CYS A 128 -6.56 -3.86 3.87
CA CYS A 128 -7.47 -3.29 2.87
C CYS A 128 -6.89 -3.34 1.45
N ALA A 129 -5.59 -3.13 1.27
CA ALA A 129 -4.92 -3.26 -0.02
C ALA A 129 -5.02 -4.70 -0.58
N ARG A 130 -4.83 -5.71 0.28
CA ARG A 130 -5.02 -7.13 -0.07
C ARG A 130 -6.45 -7.41 -0.51
N GLY A 131 -7.43 -6.90 0.23
CA GLY A 131 -8.84 -7.01 -0.10
C GLY A 131 -9.19 -6.37 -1.44
N LEU A 132 -8.66 -5.18 -1.70
CA LEU A 132 -8.81 -4.44 -2.95
C LEU A 132 -8.26 -5.24 -4.14
N ARG A 133 -7.02 -5.75 -4.03
CA ARG A 133 -6.40 -6.58 -5.08
C ARG A 133 -7.22 -7.83 -5.37
N LYS A 134 -7.64 -8.54 -4.32
CA LYS A 134 -8.45 -9.75 -4.44
C LYS A 134 -9.73 -9.48 -5.22
N GLU A 135 -10.46 -8.43 -4.86
CA GLU A 135 -11.72 -8.09 -5.51
C GLU A 135 -11.55 -7.71 -7.00
N LEU A 136 -10.49 -6.98 -7.34
CA LEU A 136 -10.20 -6.66 -8.75
C LEU A 136 -9.90 -7.93 -9.56
N ILE A 137 -9.14 -8.86 -8.99
CA ILE A 137 -8.83 -10.14 -9.64
C ILE A 137 -10.10 -10.97 -9.84
N GLU A 138 -10.96 -11.07 -8.83
CA GLU A 138 -12.24 -11.77 -8.90
C GLU A 138 -13.15 -11.11 -9.96
N THR A 139 -13.26 -9.78 -9.96
CA THR A 139 -14.03 -9.02 -10.95
C THR A 139 -13.51 -9.28 -12.38
N GLN A 140 -12.19 -9.35 -12.57
CA GLN A 140 -11.58 -9.66 -13.85
C GLN A 140 -11.93 -11.07 -14.34
N GLN A 141 -11.93 -12.04 -13.45
CA GLN A 141 -12.28 -13.42 -13.77
C GLN A 141 -13.77 -13.55 -14.11
N GLU A 142 -14.65 -12.90 -13.34
CA GLU A 142 -16.10 -12.96 -13.53
C GLU A 142 -16.55 -12.24 -14.82
N MET A 143 -16.03 -11.04 -15.07
CA MET A 143 -16.42 -10.24 -16.23
C MET A 143 -15.70 -10.66 -17.52
N ASN A 144 -14.58 -11.38 -17.40
CA ASN A 144 -13.73 -11.78 -18.52
C ASN A 144 -13.35 -10.61 -19.45
N ILE A 145 -12.95 -9.48 -18.84
CA ILE A 145 -12.46 -8.29 -19.55
C ILE A 145 -11.00 -8.01 -19.19
N ASN A 146 -10.31 -7.27 -20.06
CA ASN A 146 -8.86 -7.05 -19.96
C ASN A 146 -8.48 -5.65 -19.43
N ASN A 147 -9.45 -4.86 -19.00
CA ASN A 147 -9.25 -3.49 -18.54
C ASN A 147 -9.97 -3.21 -17.20
N VAL A 148 -10.08 -4.23 -16.33
CA VAL A 148 -10.78 -4.12 -15.05
C VAL A 148 -10.16 -3.05 -14.17
N ASN A 149 -8.83 -2.96 -14.10
CA ASN A 149 -8.19 -1.97 -13.23
C ASN A 149 -8.53 -0.55 -13.69
N ALA A 150 -8.49 -0.26 -14.99
CA ALA A 150 -8.82 1.05 -15.54
C ALA A 150 -10.31 1.39 -15.39
N MET A 151 -11.20 0.40 -15.31
CA MET A 151 -12.65 0.61 -15.18
C MET A 151 -13.16 0.63 -13.74
N PHE A 152 -12.68 -0.26 -12.88
CA PHE A 152 -13.26 -0.53 -11.57
C PHE A 152 -12.39 -0.08 -10.40
N TYR A 153 -11.11 0.25 -10.62
CA TYR A 153 -10.19 0.59 -9.54
C TYR A 153 -10.74 1.69 -8.63
N THR A 154 -11.25 2.80 -9.17
CA THR A 154 -11.78 3.91 -8.35
C THR A 154 -12.94 3.47 -7.45
N THR A 155 -13.94 2.79 -8.01
CA THR A 155 -15.12 2.33 -7.25
C THR A 155 -14.73 1.31 -6.18
N ILE A 156 -13.88 0.35 -6.52
CA ILE A 156 -13.44 -0.68 -5.58
C ILE A 156 -12.55 -0.06 -4.50
N LYS A 157 -11.62 0.83 -4.87
CA LYS A 157 -10.78 1.58 -3.93
C LYS A 157 -11.61 2.39 -2.95
N ASN A 158 -12.63 3.12 -3.41
CA ASN A 158 -13.49 3.92 -2.52
C ASN A 158 -14.13 3.06 -1.43
N ARG A 159 -14.61 1.86 -1.79
CA ARG A 159 -15.21 0.92 -0.83
C ARG A 159 -14.20 0.40 0.19
N TRP A 160 -12.97 0.11 -0.24
CA TRP A 160 -11.91 -0.32 0.66
C TRP A 160 -11.37 0.83 1.52
N ASP A 161 -11.33 2.06 0.99
CA ASP A 161 -11.02 3.26 1.77
C ASP A 161 -12.08 3.52 2.84
N GLU A 162 -13.37 3.29 2.56
CA GLU A 162 -14.45 3.36 3.56
C GLU A 162 -14.28 2.30 4.64
N THR A 163 -13.97 1.06 4.25
CA THR A 163 -13.70 -0.04 5.18
C THR A 163 -12.52 0.32 6.08
N MET A 164 -11.42 0.80 5.50
CA MET A 164 -10.22 1.24 6.21
C MET A 164 -10.53 2.35 7.22
N ARG A 165 -11.26 3.40 6.80
CA ARG A 165 -11.69 4.48 7.70
C ARG A 165 -12.58 3.98 8.84
N GLY A 166 -13.50 3.06 8.55
CA GLY A 166 -14.36 2.44 9.57
C GLY A 166 -13.55 1.66 10.61
N THR A 167 -12.64 0.80 10.16
CA THR A 167 -11.75 0.02 11.03
C THR A 167 -10.86 0.93 11.87
N TRP A 168 -10.26 1.96 11.27
CA TRP A 168 -9.46 2.93 12.00
C TRP A 168 -10.28 3.64 13.08
N ALA A 169 -11.49 4.11 12.76
CA ALA A 169 -12.36 4.77 13.72
C ALA A 169 -12.68 3.88 14.93
N SER A 170 -12.91 2.58 14.71
CA SER A 170 -13.11 1.61 15.79
C SER A 170 -11.84 1.42 16.65
N ILE A 171 -10.67 1.27 16.03
CA ILE A 171 -9.39 1.15 16.75
C ILE A 171 -9.11 2.40 17.59
N TYR A 172 -9.24 3.59 17.01
CA TYR A 172 -9.10 4.86 17.74
C TYR A 172 -10.03 4.91 18.95
N HIS A 173 -11.30 4.57 18.73
CA HIS A 173 -12.31 4.62 19.78
C HIS A 173 -11.99 3.64 20.91
N ASP A 174 -11.67 2.40 20.60
CA ASP A 174 -11.44 1.37 21.62
C ASP A 174 -10.12 1.54 22.37
N VAL A 175 -9.04 1.85 21.64
CA VAL A 175 -7.67 1.86 22.18
C VAL A 175 -7.30 3.22 22.77
N LEU A 176 -7.55 4.31 22.05
CA LEU A 176 -7.06 5.64 22.45
C LEU A 176 -8.11 6.45 23.24
N ILE A 177 -9.39 6.34 22.88
CA ILE A 177 -10.47 7.11 23.52
C ILE A 177 -11.02 6.40 24.76
N GLN A 178 -11.58 5.20 24.59
CA GLN A 178 -12.18 4.42 25.67
C GLN A 178 -11.14 3.69 26.52
N LYS A 179 -9.95 3.44 25.95
CA LYS A 179 -8.85 2.74 26.61
C LYS A 179 -9.30 1.40 27.19
N LYS A 180 -10.07 0.65 26.40
CA LYS A 180 -10.57 -0.67 26.78
C LYS A 180 -9.39 -1.60 27.05
N ASP A 181 -9.46 -2.33 28.15
CA ASP A 181 -8.44 -3.33 28.48
C ASP A 181 -8.30 -4.35 27.34
N SER A 182 -7.04 -4.68 27.00
CA SER A 182 -6.68 -5.64 25.94
C SER A 182 -7.11 -5.29 24.50
N ALA A 183 -7.81 -4.18 24.25
CA ALA A 183 -8.33 -3.85 22.92
C ALA A 183 -7.25 -3.78 21.83
N TYR A 184 -6.06 -3.26 22.16
CA TYR A 184 -4.94 -3.25 21.20
C TYR A 184 -4.55 -4.67 20.75
N ILE A 185 -4.45 -5.62 21.69
CA ILE A 185 -4.05 -7.00 21.41
C ILE A 185 -5.12 -7.71 20.57
N GLU A 186 -6.40 -7.47 20.88
CA GLU A 186 -7.52 -8.02 20.13
C GLU A 186 -7.52 -7.53 18.67
N TRP A 187 -7.38 -6.21 18.47
CA TRP A 187 -7.28 -5.62 17.13
C TRP A 187 -6.04 -6.10 16.38
N ARG A 188 -4.88 -6.16 17.03
CA ARG A 188 -3.64 -6.67 16.43
C ARG A 188 -3.81 -8.10 15.94
N THR A 189 -4.36 -8.97 16.79
CA THR A 189 -4.62 -10.38 16.46
C THR A 189 -5.55 -10.50 15.25
N LEU A 190 -6.65 -9.75 15.25
CA LEU A 190 -7.60 -9.75 14.12
C LEU A 190 -6.96 -9.30 12.81
N VAL A 191 -6.16 -8.23 12.84
CA VAL A 191 -5.49 -7.72 11.65
C VAL A 191 -4.45 -8.74 11.15
N ASP A 192 -3.70 -9.37 12.05
CA ASP A 192 -2.71 -10.40 11.68
C ASP A 192 -3.38 -11.62 11.03
N GLU A 193 -4.49 -12.09 11.57
CA GLU A 193 -5.29 -13.17 10.97
C GLU A 193 -5.79 -12.80 9.57
N MET A 194 -6.27 -11.57 9.38
CA MET A 194 -6.79 -11.10 8.10
C MET A 194 -5.69 -10.87 7.06
N LEU A 195 -4.51 -10.43 7.50
CA LEU A 195 -3.32 -10.35 6.67
C LEU A 195 -2.91 -11.76 6.21
N GLU A 196 -2.75 -12.71 7.12
CA GLU A 196 -2.34 -14.08 6.79
C GLU A 196 -3.34 -14.76 5.86
N LYS A 197 -4.65 -14.61 6.12
CA LYS A 197 -5.72 -15.15 5.28
C LYS A 197 -5.65 -14.68 3.82
N ASN A 198 -5.13 -13.48 3.57
CA ASN A 198 -5.04 -12.88 2.24
C ASN A 198 -3.59 -12.66 1.78
N LYS A 199 -2.63 -13.45 2.29
CA LYS A 199 -1.20 -13.28 1.98
C LYS A 199 -0.84 -13.36 0.51
N ASP A 200 -1.61 -14.11 -0.29
CA ASP A 200 -1.39 -14.23 -1.73
C ASP A 200 -1.61 -12.90 -2.48
N PHE A 201 -2.26 -11.93 -1.83
CA PHE A 201 -2.54 -10.59 -2.34
C PHE A 201 -1.67 -9.50 -1.69
N ALA A 202 -0.62 -9.90 -0.96
CA ALA A 202 0.27 -8.97 -0.26
C ALA A 202 0.93 -7.98 -1.22
N THR A 203 1.21 -6.78 -0.74
CA THR A 203 1.99 -5.78 -1.49
C THR A 203 3.34 -6.35 -1.89
N GLN A 204 3.65 -6.28 -3.18
CA GLN A 204 4.85 -6.84 -3.76
C GLN A 204 5.94 -5.77 -3.95
N PRO A 205 7.24 -6.14 -3.87
CA PRO A 205 8.34 -5.18 -4.07
C PRO A 205 8.29 -4.42 -5.40
N TYR A 206 7.88 -5.07 -6.48
CA TYR A 206 7.77 -4.43 -7.80
C TYR A 206 6.65 -3.37 -7.86
N GLU A 207 5.62 -3.49 -7.01
CA GLU A 207 4.58 -2.46 -6.91
C GLU A 207 5.16 -1.19 -6.31
N ILE A 208 5.94 -1.33 -5.24
CA ILE A 208 6.61 -0.20 -4.59
C ILE A 208 7.63 0.45 -5.53
N GLU A 209 8.41 -0.37 -6.25
CA GLU A 209 9.33 0.13 -7.28
C GLU A 209 8.59 1.00 -8.31
N ARG A 210 7.48 0.49 -8.88
CA ARG A 210 6.67 1.24 -9.84
C ARG A 210 6.07 2.52 -9.26
N LEU A 211 5.67 2.51 -7.98
CA LEU A 211 5.07 3.66 -7.31
C LEU A 211 6.09 4.77 -7.00
N ILE A 212 7.36 4.41 -6.80
CA ILE A 212 8.46 5.38 -6.65
C ILE A 212 8.89 5.92 -8.02
N LEU A 213 8.87 5.08 -9.05
CA LEU A 213 9.26 5.46 -10.40
C LEU A 213 8.20 6.34 -11.09
N SER A 214 8.67 7.30 -11.90
CA SER A 214 7.80 8.12 -12.74
C SER A 214 7.34 7.40 -14.02
N ASP A 215 8.03 6.33 -14.43
CA ASP A 215 7.79 5.61 -15.68
C ASP A 215 7.25 4.18 -15.45
N PRO A 216 6.50 3.61 -16.42
CA PRO A 216 6.09 2.20 -16.41
C PRO A 216 7.29 1.25 -16.32
N VAL A 217 7.17 0.22 -15.49
CA VAL A 217 8.22 -0.81 -15.32
C VAL A 217 8.25 -1.78 -16.52
N GLU A 218 7.11 -2.01 -17.16
CA GLU A 218 7.00 -3.00 -18.25
C GLU A 218 6.99 -2.39 -19.64
N GLU A 219 7.79 -2.96 -20.54
CA GLU A 219 7.78 -2.57 -21.95
C GLU A 219 6.41 -2.82 -22.59
N GLY A 220 5.96 -1.86 -23.40
CA GLY A 220 4.67 -1.95 -24.09
C GLY A 220 3.49 -1.44 -23.26
N TYR A 221 3.72 -0.99 -22.02
CA TYR A 221 2.72 -0.35 -21.17
C TYR A 221 2.91 1.17 -21.11
N VAL A 222 1.85 1.85 -20.72
CA VAL A 222 1.82 3.28 -20.37
C VAL A 222 0.89 3.49 -19.19
N GLN A 223 1.18 4.47 -18.35
CA GLN A 223 0.25 4.86 -17.29
C GLN A 223 -1.08 5.32 -17.88
N ALA A 224 -2.18 4.84 -17.32
CA ALA A 224 -3.51 5.29 -17.66
C ALA A 224 -3.65 6.78 -17.33
N LYS A 225 -3.89 7.61 -18.34
CA LYS A 225 -4.13 9.06 -18.14
C LYS A 225 -5.47 9.35 -17.47
N THR A 226 -6.40 8.42 -17.59
CA THR A 226 -7.74 8.53 -17.04
C THR A 226 -8.14 7.13 -16.59
N ILE A 227 -8.43 7.00 -15.30
CA ILE A 227 -9.12 5.85 -14.73
C ILE A 227 -10.59 6.26 -14.67
N MET A 228 -11.51 5.35 -14.96
CA MET A 228 -12.93 5.63 -14.81
C MET A 228 -13.19 6.04 -13.35
N GLY A 229 -13.91 7.15 -13.18
CA GLY A 229 -14.29 7.65 -11.86
C GLY A 229 -15.26 6.70 -11.16
N ASP A 230 -15.75 7.09 -9.99
CA ASP A 230 -16.68 6.24 -9.25
C ASP A 230 -17.97 6.01 -10.04
N MET A 231 -18.22 4.76 -10.45
CA MET A 231 -19.40 4.39 -11.21
C MET A 231 -20.69 4.57 -10.44
N LYS A 232 -20.67 4.57 -9.09
CA LYS A 232 -21.86 4.85 -8.28
C LYS A 232 -22.32 6.31 -8.41
N ASN A 233 -21.40 7.24 -8.64
CA ASN A 233 -21.71 8.66 -8.78
C ASN A 233 -22.16 9.03 -10.20
N ASN A 234 -22.10 8.09 -11.16
CA ASN A 234 -22.56 8.32 -12.53
C ASN A 234 -24.07 8.04 -12.72
N GLU A 235 -24.77 7.57 -11.70
CA GLU A 235 -26.23 7.35 -11.73
C GLU A 235 -27.06 8.62 -11.42
N GLU A 236 -26.41 9.74 -11.04
CA GLU A 236 -27.08 11.02 -10.74
C GLU A 236 -27.07 12.05 -11.89
N ASN A 237 -26.70 11.67 -13.13
CA ASN A 237 -26.76 12.55 -14.31
C ASN A 237 -27.67 12.03 -15.42
#